data_AF-A0A970DBD7-F1
#
_entry.id   AF-A0A970DBD7-F1
#
_cell.length_a   1.000
_cell.length_b   1.000
_cell.length_c   1.000
_cell.angle_alpha   90.00
_cell.angle_beta   90.00
_cell.angle_gamma   90.00
#
_symmetry.space_group_name_H-M   'P 1'
#
loop_
_entity.id
_entity.type
_entity.pdbx_description
1 polymer ?
#
loop_
_entity_poly.entity_id
_entity_poly.type
_entity_poly.pdbx_seq_one_letter_code
_entity_poly.pdbx_strand_id
1 'polypeptide(L)'
;MYTYGTAEWEESFSKLMKDMLEIDREPYIMGTPSWIATYEKKIQEDELYKKLARDWEGTVVVHILANPSVGLDEDMYLLLDLWHGDCKSVRLVPKEVGEAANFVLTAPYERWKQVMTGELDVTKGLMQGKVKLKGDLPTIVRFNKAATRLVDIVAEIKTIFLDDMTPEEIEAFRPWVAFIREEYGL
;
A
#
# COMPACT_ATOMS: atom_id res chain seq x y z
N MET A 1 -19.59 2.83 11.69
CA MET A 1 -19.23 3.13 10.29
C MET A 1 -18.98 4.62 10.10
N TYR A 2 -17.72 4.96 9.85
CA TYR A 2 -17.23 6.27 9.47
C TYR A 2 -17.32 6.45 7.95
N THR A 3 -17.55 7.68 7.50
CA THR A 3 -17.52 8.05 6.08
C THR A 3 -16.12 8.50 5.69
N TYR A 4 -15.50 7.84 4.71
CA TYR A 4 -14.16 8.18 4.25
C TYR A 4 -14.01 9.69 3.94
N GLY A 5 -12.93 10.30 4.45
CA GLY A 5 -12.57 11.69 4.19
C GLY A 5 -13.27 12.73 5.07
N THR A 6 -14.10 12.34 6.05
CA THR A 6 -14.56 13.29 7.09
C THR A 6 -13.51 13.45 8.19
N ALA A 7 -13.59 14.55 8.95
CA ALA A 7 -12.65 14.79 10.05
C ALA A 7 -12.73 13.70 11.13
N GLU A 8 -13.93 13.17 11.42
CA GLU A 8 -14.10 12.08 12.37
C GLU A 8 -13.49 10.78 11.87
N TRP A 9 -13.58 10.51 10.56
CA TRP A 9 -12.92 9.36 9.94
C TRP A 9 -11.41 9.48 10.06
N GLU A 10 -10.84 10.66 9.73
CA GLU A 10 -9.39 10.90 9.80
C GLU A 10 -8.86 10.75 11.23
N GLU A 11 -9.55 11.32 12.22
CA GLU A 11 -9.17 11.20 13.63
C GLU A 11 -9.24 9.75 14.11
N SER A 12 -10.34 9.05 13.81
CA SER A 12 -10.56 7.66 14.22
C SER A 12 -9.54 6.72 13.58
N PHE A 13 -9.33 6.84 12.27
CA PHE A 13 -8.40 5.99 11.53
C PHE A 13 -6.96 6.24 11.97
N SER A 14 -6.56 7.51 12.13
CA SER A 14 -5.23 7.86 12.64
C SER A 14 -4.98 7.27 14.03
N LYS A 15 -6.00 7.30 14.91
CA LYS A 15 -5.92 6.69 16.22
C LYS A 15 -5.79 5.17 16.14
N LEU A 16 -6.59 4.50 15.32
CA LEU A 16 -6.48 3.05 15.08
C LEU A 16 -5.06 2.68 14.62
N MET A 17 -4.52 3.39 13.63
CA MET A 17 -3.18 3.14 13.10
C MET A 17 -2.10 3.26 14.18
N LYS A 18 -2.21 4.29 15.02
CA LYS A 18 -1.30 4.49 16.16
C LYS A 18 -1.44 3.40 17.21
N ASP A 19 -2.66 3.08 17.64
CA ASP A 19 -2.92 2.06 18.67
C ASP A 19 -2.41 0.69 18.19
N MET A 20 -2.63 0.35 16.92
CA MET A 20 -2.14 -0.91 16.32
C MET A 20 -0.60 -0.95 16.26
N LEU A 21 0.07 0.13 15.89
CA LEU A 21 1.54 0.19 15.93
C LEU A 21 2.12 0.00 17.34
N GLU A 22 1.43 0.48 18.38
CA GLU A 22 1.90 0.34 19.76
C GLU A 22 1.77 -1.10 20.27
N ILE A 23 0.73 -1.82 19.83
CA ILE A 23 0.38 -3.17 20.28
C ILE A 23 1.08 -4.25 19.45
N ASP A 24 1.05 -4.10 18.13
CA ASP A 24 1.49 -5.11 17.19
C ASP A 24 3.02 -5.11 17.03
N ARG A 25 3.57 -6.26 16.67
CA ARG A 25 5.02 -6.48 16.58
C ARG A 25 5.34 -7.28 15.33
N GLU A 26 6.48 -6.96 14.72
CA GLU A 26 6.97 -7.69 13.55
C GLU A 26 7.08 -9.22 13.82
N PRO A 27 6.77 -10.07 12.82
CA PRO A 27 6.38 -9.75 11.45
C PRO A 27 4.89 -9.32 11.31
N TYR A 28 4.59 -8.49 10.31
CA TYR A 28 3.26 -7.93 10.08
C TYR A 28 2.56 -8.56 8.87
N ILE A 29 1.26 -8.82 8.97
CA ILE A 29 0.45 -9.26 7.81
C ILE A 29 0.31 -8.10 6.81
N MET A 30 0.56 -8.39 5.53
CA MET A 30 0.46 -7.41 4.44
C MET A 30 -0.89 -6.66 4.47
N GLY A 31 -0.85 -5.33 4.41
CA GLY A 31 -2.05 -4.48 4.34
C GLY A 31 -2.75 -4.24 5.68
N THR A 32 -2.26 -4.78 6.80
CA THR A 32 -2.74 -4.38 8.13
C THR A 32 -2.34 -2.94 8.49
N PRO A 33 -3.07 -2.25 9.39
CA PRO A 33 -2.69 -0.97 9.97
C PRO A 33 -1.22 -0.91 10.40
N SER A 34 -0.75 -1.91 11.13
CA SER A 34 0.65 -1.95 11.60
C SER A 34 1.64 -2.03 10.45
N TRP A 35 1.34 -2.84 9.42
CA TRP A 35 2.17 -2.92 8.20
C TRP A 35 2.18 -1.60 7.44
N ILE A 36 1.02 -0.99 7.22
CA ILE A 36 0.85 0.26 6.48
C ILE A 36 1.55 1.41 7.21
N ALA A 37 1.32 1.53 8.52
CA ALA A 37 1.91 2.60 9.32
C ALA A 37 3.43 2.43 9.46
N THR A 38 3.93 1.18 9.51
CA THR A 38 5.37 0.90 9.42
C THR A 38 5.94 1.35 8.08
N TYR A 39 5.24 1.09 6.98
CA TYR A 39 5.66 1.53 5.65
C TYR A 39 5.68 3.06 5.53
N GLU A 40 4.60 3.73 5.94
CA GLU A 40 4.52 5.19 5.98
C GLU A 40 5.69 5.80 6.74
N LYS A 41 5.92 5.35 7.98
CA LYS A 41 6.99 5.86 8.83
C LYS A 41 8.36 5.68 8.19
N LYS A 42 8.63 4.51 7.62
CA LYS A 42 9.91 4.25 6.93
C LYS A 42 10.12 5.18 5.74
N ILE A 43 9.08 5.47 4.94
CA ILE A 43 9.18 6.44 3.84
C ILE A 43 9.48 7.85 4.38
N GLN A 44 8.75 8.28 5.42
CA GLN A 44 8.92 9.60 6.05
C GLN A 44 10.32 9.78 6.68
N GLU A 45 10.95 8.70 7.14
CA GLU A 45 12.30 8.73 7.72
C GLU A 45 13.42 8.51 6.68
N ASP A 46 13.10 8.14 5.43
CA ASP A 46 14.10 7.79 4.42
C ASP A 46 14.66 9.01 3.66
N GLU A 47 15.85 9.45 4.06
CA GLU A 47 16.53 10.60 3.42
C GLU A 47 16.89 10.38 1.95
N LEU A 48 17.10 9.13 1.54
CA LEU A 48 17.38 8.81 0.14
C LEU A 48 16.13 9.00 -0.73
N TYR A 49 14.98 8.50 -0.28
CA TYR A 49 13.69 8.69 -0.92
C TYR A 49 13.37 10.18 -1.04
N LYS A 50 13.48 10.95 0.05
CA LYS A 50 13.26 12.42 0.04
C LYS A 50 14.08 13.10 -1.05
N LYS A 51 15.36 12.75 -1.16
CA LYS A 51 16.24 13.30 -2.19
C LYS A 51 15.84 12.88 -3.61
N LEU A 52 15.51 11.60 -3.81
CA LEU A 52 15.18 11.06 -5.14
C LEU A 52 13.81 11.54 -5.65
N ALA A 53 12.87 11.78 -4.74
CA ALA A 53 11.51 12.20 -5.03
C ALA A 53 11.28 13.71 -4.81
N ARG A 54 12.33 14.51 -4.59
CA ARG A 54 12.21 15.96 -4.29
C ARG A 54 11.39 16.78 -5.29
N ASP A 55 11.38 16.34 -6.56
CA ASP A 55 10.67 16.99 -7.66
C ASP A 55 9.39 16.20 -8.07
N TRP A 56 9.04 15.15 -7.31
CA TRP A 56 7.84 14.33 -7.53
C TRP A 56 6.58 15.07 -7.07
N GLU A 57 5.52 14.96 -7.85
CA GLU A 57 4.19 15.45 -7.48
C GLU A 57 3.13 14.42 -7.88
N GLY A 58 2.24 14.10 -6.94
CA GLY A 58 1.02 13.35 -7.20
C GLY A 58 0.86 12.13 -6.33
N THR A 59 -0.39 11.73 -6.16
CA THR A 59 -0.75 10.52 -5.43
C THR A 59 -0.45 9.27 -6.24
N VAL A 60 0.03 8.23 -5.56
CA VAL A 60 0.30 6.92 -6.14
C VAL A 60 -0.59 5.90 -5.45
N VAL A 61 -1.28 5.08 -6.23
CA VAL A 61 -2.08 3.96 -5.71
C VAL A 61 -1.47 2.65 -6.19
N VAL A 62 -1.16 1.79 -5.21
CA VAL A 62 -0.89 0.37 -5.42
C VAL A 62 -2.23 -0.35 -5.38
N HIS A 63 -2.75 -0.69 -6.55
CA HIS A 63 -4.01 -1.41 -6.72
C HIS A 63 -3.73 -2.91 -6.91
N ILE A 64 -4.06 -3.69 -5.88
CA ILE A 64 -3.93 -5.14 -5.86
C ILE A 64 -5.28 -5.75 -6.19
N LEU A 65 -5.34 -6.54 -7.27
CA LEU A 65 -6.57 -7.24 -7.63
C LEU A 65 -6.90 -8.33 -6.62
N ALA A 66 -8.20 -8.53 -6.37
CA ALA A 66 -8.72 -9.60 -5.54
C ALA A 66 -8.13 -10.96 -5.92
N ASN A 67 -7.81 -11.74 -4.91
CA ASN A 67 -7.42 -13.13 -5.06
C ASN A 67 -7.99 -13.96 -3.89
N PRO A 68 -9.24 -14.44 -4.02
CA PRO A 68 -9.89 -15.22 -2.96
C PRO A 68 -9.13 -16.50 -2.58
N SER A 69 -8.29 -17.04 -3.48
CA SER A 69 -7.51 -18.26 -3.19
C SER A 69 -6.45 -18.06 -2.10
N VAL A 70 -6.05 -16.81 -1.84
CA VAL A 70 -5.13 -16.44 -0.76
C VAL A 70 -5.84 -15.65 0.35
N GLY A 71 -7.19 -15.63 0.36
CA GLY A 71 -7.97 -14.89 1.35
C GLY A 71 -8.14 -13.39 1.07
N LEU A 72 -7.74 -12.90 -0.12
CA LEU A 72 -8.00 -11.53 -0.55
C LEU A 72 -9.30 -11.46 -1.35
N ASP A 73 -10.45 -11.30 -0.68
CA ASP A 73 -11.76 -11.43 -1.34
C ASP A 73 -12.11 -10.26 -2.27
N GLU A 74 -11.52 -9.09 -2.05
CA GLU A 74 -11.80 -7.87 -2.83
C GLU A 74 -10.50 -7.14 -3.16
N ASP A 75 -10.55 -6.28 -4.17
CA ASP A 75 -9.44 -5.42 -4.56
C ASP A 75 -8.98 -4.56 -3.38
N MET A 76 -7.68 -4.29 -3.33
CA MET A 76 -7.07 -3.43 -2.32
C MET A 76 -6.44 -2.21 -2.99
N TYR A 77 -6.79 -1.02 -2.50
CA TYR A 77 -6.26 0.26 -2.98
C TYR A 77 -5.44 0.89 -1.87
N LEU A 78 -4.11 0.76 -1.95
CA LEU A 78 -3.18 1.41 -1.02
C LEU A 78 -2.71 2.74 -1.64
N LEU A 79 -3.20 3.85 -1.11
CA LEU A 79 -2.84 5.20 -1.54
C LEU A 79 -1.64 5.72 -0.76
N LEU A 80 -0.65 6.22 -1.49
CA LEU A 80 0.49 6.97 -0.99
C LEU A 80 0.32 8.43 -1.42
N ASP A 81 0.18 9.34 -0.45
CA ASP A 81 0.12 10.79 -0.69
C ASP A 81 1.55 11.37 -0.68
N LEU A 82 2.13 11.47 -1.87
CA LEU A 82 3.54 11.79 -2.09
C LEU A 82 3.69 13.18 -2.71
N TRP A 83 4.57 14.00 -2.14
CA TRP A 83 4.79 15.36 -2.61
C TRP A 83 6.18 15.90 -2.28
N HIS A 84 6.97 16.27 -3.29
CA HIS A 84 8.31 16.87 -3.15
C HIS A 84 9.25 16.10 -2.22
N GLY A 85 9.20 14.77 -2.28
CA GLY A 85 10.01 13.88 -1.43
C GLY A 85 9.39 13.57 -0.08
N ASP A 86 8.29 14.23 0.27
CA ASP A 86 7.51 13.95 1.47
C ASP A 86 6.46 12.84 1.21
N CYS A 87 6.06 12.18 2.28
CA CYS A 87 4.99 11.19 2.31
C CYS A 87 4.01 11.59 3.42
N LYS A 88 2.92 12.26 3.04
CA LYS A 88 1.93 12.77 4.00
C LYS A 88 1.13 11.65 4.67
N SER A 89 0.80 10.60 3.91
CA SER A 89 0.10 9.43 4.43
C SER A 89 0.27 8.22 3.51
N VAL A 90 0.16 7.03 4.08
CA VAL A 90 -0.10 5.77 3.39
C VAL A 90 -1.34 5.13 4.01
N ARG A 91 -2.33 4.78 3.20
CA ARG A 91 -3.61 4.26 3.71
C ARG A 91 -4.35 3.42 2.69
N LEU A 92 -5.16 2.50 3.19
CA LEU A 92 -6.22 1.91 2.38
C LEU A 92 -7.29 2.96 2.12
N VAL A 93 -7.84 2.95 0.92
CA VAL A 93 -8.89 3.88 0.51
C VAL A 93 -9.99 3.15 -0.24
N PRO A 94 -11.23 3.67 -0.24
CA PRO A 94 -12.30 3.13 -1.06
C PRO A 94 -11.91 3.16 -2.55
N LYS A 95 -12.50 2.24 -3.33
CA LYS A 95 -12.27 2.12 -4.77
C LYS A 95 -12.33 3.45 -5.50
N GLU A 96 -13.38 4.24 -5.29
CA GLU A 96 -13.60 5.49 -6.00
C GLU A 96 -12.48 6.51 -5.75
N VAL A 97 -11.94 6.51 -4.54
CA VAL A 97 -10.81 7.37 -4.14
C VAL A 97 -9.51 6.85 -4.75
N GLY A 98 -9.28 5.54 -4.68
CA GLY A 98 -8.11 4.90 -5.26
C GLY A 98 -8.03 5.08 -6.78
N GLU A 99 -9.14 4.86 -7.48
CA GLU A 99 -9.22 5.04 -8.92
C GLU A 99 -9.06 6.50 -9.34
N ALA A 100 -9.35 7.47 -8.47
CA ALA A 100 -9.21 8.91 -8.75
C ALA A 100 -7.79 9.46 -8.60
N ALA A 101 -6.83 8.67 -8.10
CA ALA A 101 -5.44 9.10 -7.89
C ALA A 101 -4.73 9.49 -9.21
N ASN A 102 -3.63 10.26 -9.07
CA ASN A 102 -2.85 10.72 -10.24
C ASN A 102 -2.19 9.55 -10.98
N PHE A 103 -1.68 8.58 -10.21
CA PHE A 103 -1.07 7.36 -10.73
C PHE A 103 -1.71 6.14 -10.07
N VAL A 104 -2.30 5.23 -10.86
CA VAL A 104 -2.84 3.96 -10.36
C VAL A 104 -2.09 2.83 -11.05
N LEU A 105 -1.32 2.08 -10.26
CA LEU A 105 -0.61 0.90 -10.69
C LEU A 105 -1.46 -0.31 -10.32
N THR A 106 -1.91 -1.08 -11.31
CA THR A 106 -2.80 -2.24 -11.11
C THR A 106 -2.10 -3.54 -11.49
N ALA A 107 -2.09 -4.53 -10.60
CA ALA A 107 -1.58 -5.86 -10.90
C ALA A 107 -2.23 -6.94 -10.02
N PRO A 108 -2.21 -8.22 -10.46
CA PRO A 108 -2.55 -9.35 -9.58
C PRO A 108 -1.68 -9.41 -8.33
N TYR A 109 -2.23 -9.99 -7.27
CA TYR A 109 -1.56 -10.20 -5.98
C TYR A 109 -0.12 -10.72 -6.10
N GLU A 110 0.09 -11.77 -6.89
CA GLU A 110 1.38 -12.45 -7.04
C GLU A 110 2.43 -11.53 -7.68
N ARG A 111 1.99 -10.62 -8.58
CA ARG A 111 2.89 -9.63 -9.18
C ARG A 111 3.31 -8.59 -8.17
N TRP A 112 2.40 -8.16 -7.30
CA TRP A 112 2.74 -7.25 -6.21
C TRP A 112 3.65 -7.91 -5.17
N LYS A 113 3.42 -9.18 -4.82
CA LYS A 113 4.36 -9.97 -4.00
C LYS A 113 5.75 -9.99 -4.64
N GLN A 114 5.86 -10.33 -5.93
CA GLN A 114 7.12 -10.30 -6.68
C GLN A 114 7.80 -8.91 -6.66
N VAL A 115 7.04 -7.82 -6.73
CA VAL A 115 7.59 -6.47 -6.62
C VAL A 115 8.11 -6.23 -5.21
N MET A 116 7.31 -6.51 -4.18
CA MET A 116 7.68 -6.31 -2.77
C MET A 116 8.84 -7.20 -2.31
N THR A 117 9.07 -8.35 -2.94
CA THR A 117 10.22 -9.24 -2.67
C THR A 117 11.43 -8.95 -3.56
N GLY A 118 11.34 -7.97 -4.47
CA GLY A 118 12.42 -7.61 -5.39
C GLY A 118 12.63 -8.56 -6.57
N GLU A 119 11.80 -9.60 -6.71
CA GLU A 119 11.82 -10.53 -7.84
C GLU A 119 11.41 -9.86 -9.16
N LEU A 120 10.55 -8.84 -9.09
CA LEU A 120 10.09 -8.04 -10.22
C LEU A 120 10.39 -6.55 -9.98
N ASP A 121 11.31 -6.00 -10.76
CA ASP A 121 11.47 -4.55 -10.84
C ASP A 121 10.16 -3.91 -11.36
N VAL A 122 9.63 -2.95 -10.61
CA VAL A 122 8.31 -2.34 -10.89
C VAL A 122 8.26 -1.66 -12.26
N THR A 123 9.35 -1.02 -12.69
CA THR A 123 9.41 -0.31 -13.98
C THR A 123 9.53 -1.28 -15.14
N LYS A 124 10.27 -2.38 -14.97
CA LYS A 124 10.23 -3.51 -15.93
C LYS A 124 8.83 -4.12 -15.99
N GLY A 125 8.17 -4.27 -14.84
CA GLY A 125 6.78 -4.74 -14.76
C GLY A 125 5.82 -3.88 -15.58
N LEU A 126 5.96 -2.54 -15.48
CA LEU A 126 5.22 -1.57 -16.28
C LEU A 126 5.52 -1.70 -17.78
N MET A 127 6.81 -1.70 -18.15
CA MET A 127 7.22 -1.81 -19.55
C MET A 127 6.77 -3.12 -20.22
N GLN A 128 6.66 -4.20 -19.45
CA GLN A 128 6.21 -5.52 -19.92
C GLN A 128 4.68 -5.68 -19.86
N GLY A 129 3.94 -4.68 -19.37
CA GLY A 129 2.49 -4.77 -19.19
C GLY A 129 2.03 -5.72 -18.09
N LYS A 130 2.94 -6.17 -17.21
CA LYS A 130 2.64 -7.00 -16.04
C LYS A 130 2.00 -6.18 -14.91
N VAL A 131 2.36 -4.90 -14.84
CA VAL A 131 1.71 -3.89 -14.03
C VAL A 131 1.08 -2.89 -14.99
N LYS A 132 -0.23 -2.65 -14.88
CA LYS A 132 -0.93 -1.66 -15.69
C LYS A 132 -0.82 -0.29 -15.02
N LEU A 133 -0.72 0.78 -15.81
CA LEU A 133 -0.69 2.15 -15.32
C LEU A 133 -1.86 2.96 -15.87
N LYS A 134 -2.58 3.63 -14.97
CA LYS A 134 -3.32 4.86 -15.26
C LYS A 134 -2.46 6.03 -14.80
N GLY A 135 -2.12 6.96 -15.69
CA GLY A 135 -1.23 8.08 -15.41
C GLY A 135 -0.14 8.24 -16.47
N ASP A 136 0.78 9.18 -16.25
CA ASP A 136 1.86 9.48 -17.21
C ASP A 136 3.08 8.56 -17.01
N LEU A 137 3.24 7.57 -17.90
CA LEU A 137 4.36 6.62 -17.85
C LEU A 137 5.75 7.30 -17.90
N PRO A 138 6.00 8.29 -18.78
CA PRO A 138 7.27 9.03 -18.78
C PRO A 138 7.65 9.62 -17.42
N THR A 139 6.68 10.12 -16.66
CA THR A 139 6.91 10.63 -15.30
C THR A 139 7.37 9.52 -14.35
N ILE A 140 6.72 8.35 -14.36
CA ILE A 140 7.18 7.20 -13.55
C ILE A 140 8.60 6.78 -13.93
N VAL A 141 8.90 6.69 -15.23
CA VAL A 141 10.24 6.32 -15.72
C VAL A 141 11.29 7.36 -15.31
N ARG A 142 10.98 8.66 -15.36
CA ARG A 142 11.86 9.74 -14.89
C ARG A 142 12.21 9.57 -13.41
N PHE A 143 11.24 9.16 -12.60
CA PHE A 143 11.39 8.94 -11.16
C PHE A 143 11.63 7.46 -10.80
N ASN A 144 12.11 6.64 -11.73
CA ASN A 144 12.30 5.21 -11.49
C ASN A 144 13.12 4.92 -10.21
N LYS A 145 14.16 5.71 -9.94
CA LYS A 145 14.95 5.53 -8.70
C LYS A 145 14.15 5.75 -7.42
N ALA A 146 13.22 6.70 -7.41
CA ALA A 146 12.34 6.91 -6.27
C ALA A 146 11.33 5.76 -6.13
N ALA A 147 10.78 5.29 -7.25
CA ALA A 147 9.89 4.13 -7.27
C ALA A 147 10.61 2.85 -6.78
N THR A 148 11.86 2.62 -7.22
CA THR A 148 12.70 1.54 -6.71
C THR A 148 12.95 1.70 -5.21
N ARG A 149 13.24 2.92 -4.72
CA ARG A 149 13.47 3.12 -3.28
C ARG A 149 12.22 2.82 -2.44
N LEU A 150 11.02 3.17 -2.91
CA LEU A 150 9.76 2.77 -2.26
C LEU A 150 9.65 1.23 -2.16
N VAL A 151 10.01 0.52 -3.23
CA VAL A 151 10.05 -0.95 -3.25
C VAL A 151 11.11 -1.50 -2.27
N ASP A 152 12.30 -0.90 -2.24
CA ASP A 152 13.34 -1.31 -1.29
C ASP A 152 12.87 -1.11 0.16
N ILE A 153 12.18 0.00 0.45
CA ILE A 153 11.66 0.30 1.79
C ILE A 153 10.61 -0.73 2.23
N VAL A 154 9.65 -1.09 1.36
CA VAL A 154 8.64 -2.11 1.71
C VAL A 154 9.29 -3.49 1.87
N ALA A 155 10.35 -3.80 1.11
CA ALA A 155 11.12 -5.03 1.25
C ALA A 155 11.88 -5.14 2.58
N GLU A 156 12.16 -4.02 3.26
CA GLU A 156 12.74 -4.00 4.61
C GLU A 156 11.72 -4.36 5.71
N ILE A 157 10.42 -4.41 5.40
CA ILE A 157 9.36 -4.78 6.34
C ILE A 157 9.27 -6.30 6.42
N LYS A 158 9.35 -6.87 7.63
CA LYS A 158 9.09 -8.29 7.87
C LYS A 158 7.61 -8.59 7.61
N THR A 159 7.29 -8.90 6.37
CA THR A 159 5.92 -9.08 5.88
C THR A 159 5.55 -10.55 5.90
N ILE A 160 4.41 -10.87 6.51
CA ILE A 160 3.67 -12.11 6.27
C ILE A 160 2.77 -11.85 5.07
N PHE A 161 3.04 -12.52 3.95
CA PHE A 161 2.16 -12.47 2.80
C PHE A 161 0.95 -13.39 3.03
N LEU A 162 -0.19 -13.05 2.44
CA LEU A 162 -1.45 -13.79 2.63
C LEU A 162 -1.34 -15.27 2.21
N ASP A 163 -0.54 -15.56 1.18
CA ASP A 163 -0.25 -16.93 0.72
C ASP A 163 0.80 -17.67 1.58
N ASP A 164 1.43 -16.98 2.54
CA ASP A 164 2.30 -17.61 3.55
C ASP A 164 1.50 -18.05 4.80
N MET A 165 0.24 -17.61 4.94
CA MET A 165 -0.63 -17.92 6.07
C MET A 165 -1.33 -19.28 5.90
N THR A 166 -1.59 -19.97 7.01
CA THR A 166 -2.43 -21.19 6.97
C THR A 166 -3.90 -20.85 6.75
N PRO A 167 -4.73 -21.80 6.25
CA PRO A 167 -6.17 -21.58 6.14
C PRO A 167 -6.84 -21.16 7.45
N GLU A 168 -6.37 -21.70 8.59
CA GLU A 168 -6.85 -21.34 9.92
C GLU A 168 -6.49 -19.90 10.31
N GLU A 169 -5.28 -19.44 9.95
CA GLU A 169 -4.85 -18.06 10.19
C GLU A 169 -5.63 -17.07 9.31
N ILE A 170 -5.88 -17.42 8.05
CA ILE A 170 -6.73 -16.61 7.13
C ILE A 170 -8.14 -16.49 7.71
N GLU A 171 -8.73 -17.60 8.16
CA GLU A 171 -10.09 -17.59 8.70
C GLU A 171 -10.18 -16.82 10.03
N ALA A 172 -9.15 -16.91 10.89
CA ALA A 172 -9.08 -16.12 12.12
C ALA A 172 -8.95 -14.61 11.85
N PHE A 173 -8.33 -14.24 10.72
CA PHE A 173 -8.09 -12.85 10.33
C PHE A 173 -9.30 -12.22 9.61
N ARG A 174 -10.10 -13.02 8.91
CA ARG A 174 -11.27 -12.59 8.12
C ARG A 174 -12.25 -11.67 8.88
N PRO A 175 -12.66 -11.95 10.13
CA PRO A 175 -13.56 -11.05 10.89
C PRO A 175 -12.97 -9.66 11.11
N TRP A 176 -11.66 -9.58 11.33
CA TRP A 176 -10.97 -8.32 11.54
C TRP A 176 -10.87 -7.52 10.23
N VAL A 177 -10.62 -8.17 9.09
CA VAL A 177 -10.69 -7.53 7.77
C VAL A 177 -12.08 -6.98 7.49
N ALA A 178 -13.12 -7.78 7.76
CA ALA A 178 -14.51 -7.35 7.60
C ALA A 178 -14.83 -6.14 8.50
N PHE A 179 -14.41 -6.16 9.76
CA PHE A 179 -14.57 -5.02 10.67
C PHE A 179 -13.93 -3.74 10.11
N ILE A 180 -12.69 -3.81 9.61
CA ILE A 180 -12.01 -2.63 9.06
C ILE A 180 -12.75 -2.08 7.84
N ARG A 181 -13.22 -2.96 6.94
CA ARG A 181 -13.99 -2.56 5.76
C ARG A 181 -15.33 -1.93 6.13
N GLU A 182 -16.11 -2.60 6.96
CA GLU A 182 -17.43 -2.12 7.37
C GLU A 182 -17.35 -0.85 8.22
N GLU A 183 -16.38 -0.75 9.13
CA GLU A 183 -16.29 0.37 10.04
C GLU A 183 -15.68 1.61 9.39
N TYR A 184 -14.75 1.46 8.44
CA TYR A 184 -14.06 2.58 7.78
C TYR A 184 -14.46 2.81 6.32
N GLY A 185 -15.36 1.99 5.78
CA GLY A 185 -15.85 2.10 4.40
C GLY A 185 -14.75 1.87 3.36
N LEU A 186 -13.85 0.93 3.64
CA LEU A 186 -12.68 0.60 2.81
C LEU A 186 -12.95 -0.53 1.83
#